data_AF-A0AAU3V9W8-F1
#
_entry.id   AF-A0AAU3V9W8-F1
#
_cell.length_a   1.000
_cell.length_b   1.000
_cell.length_c   1.000
_cell.angle_alpha   90.00
_cell.angle_beta   90.00
_cell.angle_gamma   90.00
#
_symmetry.space_group_name_H-M   'P 1'
#
loop_
_entity.id
_entity.type
_entity.pdbx_description
1 polymer ?
#
loop_
_entity_poly.entity_id
_entity_poly.type
_entity_poly.pdbx_seq_one_letter_code
_entity_poly.pdbx_strand_id
1 'polypeptide(L)'
;MGASEWDYYVPYQEDLNAALQQLRREVFEAGDYYWVNGADWRPKAEREPRPRSLEELWADELVQEAGTHSILDIFRVVGPDETPGYNTVEPVTAEEARALLDTGKLTRAHVKDFDVFPRSRWVGRCAVLHDDEGVPQEIYFWGHSGD
;
A
#
# COMPACT_ATOMS: atom_id res chain seq x y z
N MET A 1 9.05 -11.32 14.72
CA MET A 1 7.91 -11.26 13.78
C MET A 1 7.37 -9.86 13.94
N GLY A 2 7.25 -9.13 12.85
CA GLY A 2 7.06 -7.68 12.85
C GLY A 2 6.57 -7.22 11.49
N ALA A 3 5.95 -6.04 11.47
CA ALA A 3 5.41 -5.44 10.26
C ALA A 3 6.45 -5.42 9.13
N SER A 4 6.01 -5.77 7.93
CA SER A 4 6.83 -5.72 6.72
C SER A 4 6.52 -4.45 5.94
N GLU A 5 7.57 -3.78 5.51
CA GLU A 5 7.47 -2.64 4.61
C GLU A 5 7.14 -3.12 3.20
N TRP A 6 6.34 -2.34 2.50
CA TRP A 6 5.99 -2.55 1.11
C TRP A 6 5.92 -1.22 0.38
N ASP A 7 6.23 -1.24 -0.91
CA ASP A 7 6.13 -0.10 -1.80
C ASP A 7 5.83 -0.51 -3.25
N TYR A 8 5.12 0.35 -3.97
CA TYR A 8 4.66 0.09 -5.34
C TYR A 8 4.64 1.38 -6.17
N TYR A 9 5.04 1.26 -7.43
CA TYR A 9 4.85 2.29 -8.46
C TYR A 9 3.75 1.84 -9.41
N VAL A 10 2.80 2.72 -9.67
CA VAL A 10 1.75 2.49 -10.68
C VAL A 10 1.62 3.71 -11.60
N PRO A 11 1.13 3.52 -12.84
CA PRO A 11 0.80 4.64 -13.71
C PRO A 11 -0.18 5.60 -13.04
N TYR A 12 -0.02 6.90 -13.30
CA TYR A 12 -0.90 7.91 -12.75
C TYR A 12 -2.34 7.72 -13.21
N GLN A 13 -3.27 7.84 -12.26
CA GLN A 13 -4.70 7.96 -12.49
C GLN A 13 -5.22 9.09 -11.62
N GLU A 14 -6.17 9.88 -12.14
CA GLU A 14 -6.77 10.99 -11.40
C GLU A 14 -7.49 10.49 -10.13
N ASP A 15 -8.17 9.34 -10.24
CA ASP A 15 -8.76 8.64 -9.10
C ASP A 15 -7.72 7.72 -8.44
N LEU A 16 -7.10 8.22 -7.37
CA LEU A 16 -6.13 7.47 -6.56
C LEU A 16 -6.72 6.18 -5.99
N ASN A 17 -8.01 6.17 -5.67
CA ASN A 17 -8.66 4.98 -5.13
C ASN A 17 -8.87 3.94 -6.23
N ALA A 18 -9.21 4.34 -7.45
CA ALA A 18 -9.24 3.44 -8.59
C ALA A 18 -7.85 2.82 -8.87
N ALA A 19 -6.78 3.62 -8.81
CA ALA A 19 -5.40 3.12 -8.93
C ALA A 19 -5.06 2.11 -7.82
N LEU A 20 -5.42 2.40 -6.56
CA LEU A 20 -5.25 1.47 -5.44
C LEU A 20 -6.00 0.16 -5.67
N GLN A 21 -7.27 0.22 -6.08
CA GLN A 21 -8.06 -0.99 -6.32
C GLN A 21 -7.51 -1.82 -7.47
N GLN A 22 -6.97 -1.18 -8.51
CA GLN A 22 -6.26 -1.87 -9.58
C GLN A 22 -5.01 -2.56 -9.08
N LEU A 23 -4.13 -1.84 -8.37
CA LEU A 23 -2.92 -2.39 -7.78
C LEU A 23 -3.20 -3.59 -6.86
N ARG A 24 -4.24 -3.49 -6.03
CA ARG A 24 -4.68 -4.62 -5.18
C ARG A 24 -5.04 -5.86 -5.99
N ARG A 25 -5.72 -5.71 -7.13
CA ARG A 25 -6.04 -6.86 -7.99
C ARG A 25 -4.79 -7.44 -8.63
N GLU A 26 -3.90 -6.60 -9.14
CA GLU A 26 -2.65 -7.03 -9.79
C GLU A 26 -1.76 -7.81 -8.81
N VAL A 27 -1.56 -7.32 -7.59
CA VAL A 27 -0.78 -8.00 -6.55
C VAL A 27 -1.42 -9.33 -6.13
N PHE A 28 -2.76 -9.36 -6.02
CA PHE A 28 -3.49 -10.58 -5.71
C PHE A 28 -3.33 -11.64 -6.81
N GLU A 29 -3.50 -11.25 -8.08
CA GLU A 29 -3.37 -12.14 -9.24
C GLU A 29 -1.93 -12.64 -9.43
N ALA A 30 -0.93 -11.79 -9.13
CA ALA A 30 0.48 -12.17 -9.15
C ALA A 30 0.85 -13.14 -8.01
N GLY A 31 0.05 -13.19 -6.93
CA GLY A 31 0.35 -13.97 -5.73
C GLY A 31 1.48 -13.37 -4.89
N ASP A 32 1.78 -12.07 -5.06
CA ASP A 32 2.89 -11.40 -4.37
C ASP A 32 2.45 -10.85 -3.00
N TYR A 33 2.03 -11.77 -2.13
CA TYR A 33 1.56 -11.48 -0.78
C TYR A 33 1.74 -12.70 0.13
N TYR A 34 1.82 -12.44 1.44
CA TYR A 34 1.91 -13.48 2.45
C TYR A 34 0.55 -14.18 2.64
N TRP A 35 0.55 -15.51 2.54
CA TRP A 35 -0.60 -16.37 2.81
C TRP A 35 -0.30 -17.24 4.03
N VAL A 36 -0.83 -16.85 5.19
CA VAL A 36 -0.54 -17.47 6.49
C VAL A 36 -0.90 -18.96 6.55
N ASN A 37 -1.97 -19.39 5.89
CA ASN A 37 -2.36 -20.80 5.84
C ASN A 37 -1.55 -21.63 4.84
N GLY A 38 -0.83 -20.98 3.92
CA GLY A 38 0.10 -21.66 3.00
C GLY A 38 1.56 -21.54 3.43
N ALA A 39 1.82 -20.94 4.59
CA ALA A 39 3.17 -20.63 5.03
C ALA A 39 4.04 -21.88 5.22
N ASP A 40 5.33 -21.74 5.00
CA ASP A 40 6.29 -22.84 4.98
C ASP A 40 6.55 -23.47 6.36
N TRP A 41 6.36 -22.70 7.43
CA TRP A 41 6.42 -23.18 8.81
C TRP A 41 5.26 -24.12 9.17
N ARG A 42 4.18 -24.16 8.38
CA ARG A 42 3.08 -25.11 8.58
C ARG A 42 3.42 -26.51 8.04
N PRO A 43 2.95 -27.58 8.71
CA PRO A 43 3.00 -28.93 8.17
C PRO A 43 2.39 -28.97 6.76
N LYS A 44 3.07 -29.63 5.80
CA LYS A 44 2.63 -29.65 4.40
C LYS A 44 1.18 -30.15 4.22
N ALA A 45 0.73 -31.07 5.07
CA ALA A 45 -0.63 -31.61 5.05
C ALA A 45 -1.71 -30.62 5.53
N GLU A 46 -1.32 -29.57 6.25
CA GLU A 46 -2.20 -28.53 6.79
C GLU A 46 -2.14 -27.23 5.98
N ARG A 47 -1.32 -27.18 4.92
CA ARG A 47 -1.22 -26.01 4.06
C ARG A 47 -2.42 -25.91 3.16
N GLU A 48 -3.08 -24.75 3.20
CA GLU A 48 -4.25 -24.48 2.39
C GLU A 48 -3.86 -23.89 1.03
N PRO A 49 -4.64 -24.17 -0.04
CA PRO A 49 -4.46 -23.50 -1.31
C PRO A 49 -4.66 -21.99 -1.16
N ARG A 50 -4.11 -21.21 -2.08
CA ARG A 50 -4.36 -19.77 -2.08
C ARG A 50 -5.84 -19.47 -2.35
N PRO A 51 -6.37 -18.38 -1.75
CA PRO A 51 -7.72 -17.92 -2.02
C PRO A 51 -7.89 -17.55 -3.50
N ARG A 52 -9.12 -17.66 -4.00
CA ARG A 52 -9.48 -17.39 -5.41
C ARG A 52 -10.01 -15.99 -5.64
N SER A 53 -10.31 -15.26 -4.56
CA SER A 53 -10.70 -13.85 -4.60
C SER A 53 -10.16 -13.09 -3.40
N LEU A 54 -10.11 -11.76 -3.51
CA LEU A 54 -9.80 -10.87 -2.39
C LEU A 54 -10.80 -11.03 -1.23
N GLU A 55 -12.07 -11.34 -1.54
CA GLU A 55 -13.08 -11.61 -0.51
C GLU A 55 -12.77 -12.89 0.26
N GLU A 56 -12.40 -13.98 -0.43
CA GLU A 56 -12.01 -15.24 0.20
C GLU A 56 -10.74 -15.07 1.05
N LEU A 57 -9.79 -14.27 0.58
CA LEU A 57 -8.58 -13.91 1.34
C LEU A 57 -8.93 -13.22 2.65
N TRP A 58 -9.81 -12.21 2.62
CA TRP A 58 -10.16 -11.41 3.80
C TRP A 58 -11.23 -12.04 4.68
N ALA A 59 -11.92 -13.09 4.22
CA ALA A 59 -12.80 -13.90 5.07
C ALA A 59 -12.02 -14.78 6.06
N ASP A 60 -10.71 -14.98 5.85
CA ASP A 60 -9.85 -15.78 6.73
C ASP A 60 -9.41 -14.99 7.97
N GLU A 61 -9.67 -15.53 9.16
CA GLU A 61 -9.36 -14.88 10.43
C GLU A 61 -7.85 -14.70 10.64
N LEU A 62 -7.04 -15.68 10.24
CA LEU A 62 -5.60 -15.63 10.43
C LEU A 62 -4.96 -14.60 9.50
N VAL A 63 -5.52 -14.38 8.31
CA VAL A 63 -5.12 -13.26 7.44
C VAL A 63 -5.45 -11.92 8.08
N GLN A 64 -6.62 -11.79 8.70
CA GLN A 64 -6.99 -10.54 9.38
C GLN A 64 -6.05 -10.21 10.55
N GLU A 65 -5.53 -11.23 11.24
CA GLU A 65 -4.56 -11.08 12.33
C GLU A 65 -3.13 -10.85 11.83
N ALA A 66 -2.63 -11.72 10.96
CA ALA A 66 -1.24 -11.71 10.52
C ALA A 66 -0.97 -10.65 9.44
N GLY A 67 -1.98 -10.25 8.68
CA GLY A 67 -1.83 -9.43 7.48
C GLY A 67 -1.27 -10.20 6.29
N THR A 68 -1.32 -9.54 5.14
CA THR A 68 -0.76 -10.04 3.88
C THR A 68 0.64 -9.49 3.61
N HIS A 69 1.12 -8.58 4.46
CA HIS A 69 2.43 -7.93 4.34
C HIS A 69 2.60 -7.22 2.99
N SER A 70 1.50 -6.63 2.49
CA SER A 70 1.43 -6.05 1.15
C SER A 70 0.35 -4.96 1.05
N ILE A 71 0.21 -4.34 -0.12
CA ILE A 71 -0.88 -3.39 -0.41
C ILE A 71 -2.29 -3.99 -0.26
N LEU A 72 -2.43 -5.34 -0.25
CA LEU A 72 -3.73 -5.98 -0.04
C LEU A 72 -4.31 -5.70 1.36
N ASP A 73 -3.47 -5.23 2.29
CA ASP A 73 -3.86 -4.77 3.62
C ASP A 73 -4.50 -3.37 3.61
N ILE A 74 -4.50 -2.64 2.50
CA ILE A 74 -4.99 -1.25 2.41
C ILE A 74 -6.23 -1.17 1.53
N PHE A 75 -7.40 -0.91 2.11
CA PHE A 75 -8.69 -0.99 1.42
C PHE A 75 -9.08 0.24 0.63
N ARG A 76 -8.64 1.43 1.04
CA ARG A 76 -9.06 2.68 0.40
C ARG A 76 -8.10 3.84 0.62
N VAL A 77 -8.21 4.82 -0.26
CA VAL A 77 -7.60 6.13 -0.09
C VAL A 77 -8.47 6.99 0.84
N VAL A 78 -7.84 7.69 1.77
CA VAL A 78 -8.48 8.64 2.68
C VAL A 78 -8.90 9.89 1.90
N GLY A 79 -10.11 10.38 2.16
CA GLY A 79 -10.62 11.60 1.53
C GLY A 79 -9.98 12.87 2.11
N PRO A 80 -10.16 14.03 1.46
CA PRO A 80 -9.78 15.31 2.07
C PRO A 80 -10.52 15.49 3.41
N ASP A 81 -9.80 15.97 4.42
CA ASP A 81 -10.28 16.23 5.78
C ASP A 81 -10.73 15.00 6.60
N GLU A 82 -10.48 13.79 6.11
CA GLU A 82 -10.75 12.56 6.85
C GLU A 82 -9.51 12.12 7.66
N THR A 83 -9.73 11.68 8.90
CA THR A 83 -8.66 11.12 9.73
C THR A 83 -8.29 9.71 9.23
N PRO A 84 -7.01 9.43 8.93
CA PRO A 84 -6.57 8.09 8.55
C PRO A 84 -6.88 7.05 9.62
N GLY A 85 -7.43 5.91 9.19
CA GLY A 85 -7.74 4.77 10.04
C GLY A 85 -6.93 3.54 9.63
N TYR A 86 -7.14 2.42 10.32
CA TYR A 86 -6.55 1.16 9.88
C TYR A 86 -6.98 0.80 8.45
N ASN A 87 -6.05 0.18 7.72
CA ASN A 87 -6.26 -0.28 6.35
C ASN A 87 -6.57 0.85 5.36
N THR A 88 -6.08 2.07 5.60
CA THR A 88 -6.22 3.21 4.68
C THR A 88 -4.88 3.73 4.18
N VAL A 89 -4.89 4.43 3.05
CA VAL A 89 -3.72 5.16 2.54
C VAL A 89 -4.02 6.66 2.50
N GLU A 90 -3.11 7.45 3.03
CA GLU A 90 -3.23 8.92 3.05
C GLU A 90 -2.40 9.56 1.93
N PRO A 91 -3.03 10.37 1.04
CA PRO A 91 -2.29 11.12 0.03
C PRO A 91 -1.38 12.18 0.63
N VAL A 92 -0.14 12.26 0.17
CA VAL A 92 0.73 13.41 0.41
C VAL A 92 0.16 14.61 -0.31
N THR A 93 -0.13 15.67 0.44
CA THR A 93 -0.60 16.92 -0.14
C THR A 93 0.58 17.75 -0.65
N ALA A 94 0.33 18.64 -1.61
CA ALA A 94 1.37 19.55 -2.09
C ALA A 94 1.85 20.53 -0.99
N GLU A 95 1.04 20.82 0.02
CA GLU A 95 1.43 21.65 1.17
C GLU A 95 2.38 20.90 2.09
N GLU A 96 2.06 19.65 2.42
CA GLU A 96 2.91 18.77 3.24
C GLU A 96 4.24 18.48 2.54
N ALA A 97 4.23 18.20 1.24
CA ALA A 97 5.44 18.01 0.45
C ALA A 97 6.36 19.25 0.47
N ARG A 98 5.78 20.46 0.38
CA ARG A 98 6.56 21.71 0.51
C ARG A 98 7.12 21.88 1.91
N ALA A 99 6.35 21.56 2.94
CA ALA A 99 6.78 21.71 4.32
C ALA A 99 7.93 20.76 4.69
N LEU A 100 7.92 19.53 4.16
CA LEU A 100 8.87 18.48 4.55
C LEU A 100 10.03 18.30 3.58
N LEU A 101 9.84 18.57 2.28
CA LEU A 101 10.82 18.32 1.22
C LEU A 101 11.13 19.57 0.37
N ASP A 102 10.61 20.74 0.74
CA ASP A 102 10.80 22.02 0.03
C ASP A 102 10.37 21.98 -1.46
N THR A 103 9.45 21.07 -1.81
CA THR A 103 8.90 20.96 -3.16
C THR A 103 7.41 20.63 -3.13
N GLY A 104 6.63 21.26 -4.02
CA GLY A 104 5.23 20.91 -4.24
C GLY A 104 5.01 19.86 -5.34
N LYS A 105 6.07 19.45 -6.03
CA LYS A 105 6.04 18.47 -7.13
C LYS A 105 7.06 17.38 -6.82
N LEU A 106 6.56 16.26 -6.30
CA LEU A 106 7.36 15.09 -6.01
C LEU A 106 7.69 14.35 -7.31
N THR A 107 8.84 13.69 -7.34
CA THR A 107 9.34 12.90 -8.48
C THR A 107 10.00 11.63 -7.93
N ARG A 108 10.31 10.65 -8.78
CA ARG A 108 11.02 9.42 -8.34
C ARG A 108 12.31 9.70 -7.56
N ALA A 109 13.02 10.77 -7.87
CA ALA A 109 14.27 11.13 -7.18
C ALA A 109 14.06 11.48 -5.69
N HIS A 110 12.86 11.92 -5.32
CA HIS A 110 12.51 12.29 -3.94
C HIS A 110 12.10 11.08 -3.08
N VAL A 111 11.79 9.92 -3.67
CA VAL A 111 11.25 8.76 -2.93
C VAL A 111 12.19 8.28 -1.82
N LYS A 112 13.51 8.37 -2.05
CA LYS A 112 14.54 8.04 -1.05
C LYS A 112 14.44 8.87 0.24
N ASP A 113 13.78 10.02 0.18
CA ASP A 113 13.64 10.97 1.29
C ASP A 113 12.23 10.89 1.93
N PHE A 114 11.38 9.92 1.56
CA PHE A 114 9.99 9.83 2.01
C PHE A 114 9.82 9.39 3.48
N ASP A 115 10.89 8.99 4.15
CA ASP A 115 10.86 8.69 5.60
C ASP A 115 10.52 9.92 6.45
N VAL A 116 10.57 11.13 5.87
CA VAL A 116 10.09 12.36 6.54
C VAL A 116 8.58 12.41 6.71
N PHE A 117 7.82 11.68 5.89
CA PHE A 117 6.37 11.66 5.99
C PHE A 117 5.93 10.78 7.17
N PRO A 118 5.00 11.25 8.02
CA PRO A 118 4.50 10.47 9.15
C PRO A 118 3.98 9.10 8.71
N ARG A 119 4.38 8.06 9.45
CA ARG A 119 3.95 6.67 9.21
C ARG A 119 3.22 6.13 10.43
N SER A 120 2.12 5.43 10.19
CA SER A 120 1.38 4.69 11.21
C SER A 120 1.24 3.24 10.79
N ARG A 121 1.24 2.31 11.76
CA ARG A 121 1.07 0.88 11.46
C ARG A 121 -0.29 0.67 10.79
N TRP A 122 -0.32 -0.16 9.74
CA TRP A 122 -1.52 -0.43 8.94
C TRP A 122 -2.12 0.79 8.23
N VAL A 123 -1.35 1.88 8.13
CA VAL A 123 -1.70 3.06 7.33
C VAL A 123 -0.61 3.25 6.28
N GLY A 124 -1.02 3.22 5.02
CA GLY A 124 -0.15 3.56 3.91
C GLY A 124 -0.08 5.06 3.68
N ARG A 125 0.87 5.47 2.86
CA ARG A 125 0.92 6.79 2.22
C ARG A 125 0.95 6.61 0.70
N CYS A 126 0.45 7.61 -0.03
CA CYS A 126 0.65 7.67 -1.47
C CYS A 126 1.01 9.07 -1.95
N ALA A 127 1.77 9.15 -3.03
CA ALA A 127 2.20 10.41 -3.61
C ALA A 127 2.14 10.35 -5.13
N VAL A 128 1.65 11.42 -5.75
CA VAL A 128 1.72 11.60 -7.20
C VAL A 128 3.14 12.05 -7.54
N LEU A 129 3.81 11.26 -8.38
CA LEU A 129 5.13 11.56 -8.91
C LEU A 129 5.00 12.17 -10.30
N HIS A 130 5.77 13.23 -10.50
CA HIS A 130 5.80 14.03 -11.71
C HIS A 130 7.11 13.81 -12.47
N ASP A 131 7.08 14.07 -13.77
CA ASP A 131 8.29 14.23 -14.58
C ASP A 131 8.97 15.60 -14.36
N ASP A 132 10.05 15.85 -15.11
CA ASP A 132 10.83 17.08 -15.05
C ASP A 132 10.04 18.32 -15.53
N GLU A 133 9.00 18.13 -16.35
CA GLU A 133 8.07 19.19 -16.77
C GLU A 133 6.99 19.44 -15.71
N GLY A 134 6.92 18.56 -14.70
CA GLY A 134 5.99 18.62 -13.60
C GLY A 134 4.59 18.14 -13.97
N VAL A 135 4.49 17.21 -14.92
CA VAL A 135 3.28 16.49 -15.31
C VAL A 135 3.18 15.21 -14.48
N PRO A 136 2.00 14.88 -13.90
CA PRO A 136 1.78 13.61 -13.21
C PRO A 136 2.03 12.41 -14.13
N GLN A 137 2.89 11.49 -13.72
CA GLN A 137 3.22 10.27 -14.47
C GLN A 137 2.90 9.00 -13.70
N GLU A 138 3.10 9.03 -12.38
CA GLU A 138 2.99 7.84 -11.54
C GLU A 138 2.37 8.15 -10.19
N ILE A 139 1.90 7.11 -9.52
CA ILE A 139 1.56 7.13 -8.11
C ILE A 139 2.50 6.15 -7.42
N TYR A 140 3.10 6.60 -6.33
CA TYR A 140 3.88 5.77 -5.44
C TYR A 140 3.07 5.48 -4.18
N PHE A 141 2.87 4.20 -3.87
CA PHE A 141 2.22 3.71 -2.64
C PHE A 141 3.28 3.10 -1.75
N TRP A 142 3.28 3.41 -0.45
CA TRP A 142 4.20 2.78 0.51
C TRP A 142 3.57 2.68 1.89
N GLY A 143 4.07 1.75 2.71
CA GLY A 143 3.58 1.56 4.06
C GLY A 143 4.19 0.36 4.73
N HIS A 144 3.63 -0.01 5.88
CA HIS A 144 3.99 -1.23 6.58
C HIS A 144 2.76 -1.85 7.25
N SER A 145 2.63 -3.17 7.09
CA SER A 145 1.54 -3.96 7.63
C SER A 145 2.01 -5.36 8.02
N GLY A 146 1.13 -6.09 8.70
CA GLY A 146 1.41 -7.41 9.24
C GLY A 146 1.92 -7.41 10.68
N ASP A 147 2.12 -8.61 11.21
CA ASP A 147 2.43 -8.88 12.63
C ASP A 147 3.84 -9.47 12.90
#